data_AF-A0AAD5AQD5-F1
#
_entry.id   AF-A0AAD5AQD5-F1
#
_cell.length_a   1.000
_cell.length_b   1.000
_cell.length_c   1.000
_cell.angle_alpha   90.00
_cell.angle_beta   90.00
_cell.angle_gamma   90.00
#
_symmetry.space_group_name_H-M   'P 1'
#
loop_
_entity.id
_entity.type
_entity.pdbx_description
1 polymer ?
#
loop_
_entity_poly.entity_id
_entity_poly.type
_entity_poly.pdbx_seq_one_letter_code
_entity_poly.pdbx_strand_id
1 'polypeptide(L)'
;LKEMVISVFVIRCEGCDVDDEPADVGLILEGVIALEDLGNVANGVALLIGLIYALNLSYPKKLRYTFELLQKVFLELDGHKLSTKVQALKTKLFT
;
A
#
# COMPACT_ATOMS: atom_id res chain seq x y z
N LEU A 1 7.79 20.98 3.64
CA LEU A 1 7.74 19.59 3.16
C LEU A 1 6.38 19.39 2.52
N LYS A 2 6.33 19.31 1.20
CA LYS A 2 5.09 19.10 0.45
C LYS A 2 4.58 17.71 0.82
N GLU A 3 3.36 17.60 1.33
CA GLU A 3 2.74 16.28 1.51
C GLU A 3 2.52 15.71 0.11
N MET A 4 3.21 14.63 -0.21
CA MET A 4 2.99 13.94 -1.47
C MET A 4 1.65 13.22 -1.39
N VAL A 5 0.73 13.58 -2.28
CA VAL A 5 -0.58 12.95 -2.38
C VAL A 5 -0.43 11.71 -3.22
N ILE A 6 -0.57 10.54 -2.58
CA ILE A 6 -0.65 9.26 -3.26
C ILE A 6 -2.02 8.67 -2.97
N SER A 7 -2.69 8.15 -4.00
CA SER A 7 -4.04 7.60 -3.86
C SER A 7 -4.21 6.36 -4.73
N VAL A 8 -4.89 5.36 -4.18
CA VAL A 8 -5.35 4.18 -4.94
C VAL A 8 -6.76 4.50 -5.40
N PHE A 9 -7.05 4.29 -6.69
CA PHE A 9 -8.41 4.37 -7.21
C PHE A 9 -8.86 2.99 -7.69
N VAL A 10 -10.17 2.78 -7.65
CA VAL A 10 -10.82 1.54 -8.05
C VAL A 10 -11.99 1.92 -8.96
N ILE A 11 -11.97 1.44 -10.19
CA ILE A 11 -13.04 1.58 -11.17
C ILE A 11 -13.89 0.31 -11.10
N ARG A 12 -15.21 0.48 -11.02
CA ARG A 12 -16.18 -0.62 -11.08
C ARG A 12 -17.18 -0.34 -12.19
N CYS A 13 -17.68 -1.40 -12.82
CA CYS A 13 -18.77 -1.29 -13.77
C CYS A 13 -20.06 -0.87 -13.04
N GLU A 14 -20.90 -0.11 -13.74
CA GLU A 14 -22.16 0.37 -13.19
C GLU A 14 -23.11 -0.82 -12.92
N GLY A 15 -23.53 -0.97 -11.67
CA GLY A 15 -24.37 -2.10 -11.21
C GLY A 15 -23.62 -3.26 -10.56
N CYS A 16 -22.29 -3.20 -10.43
CA CYS A 16 -21.50 -4.17 -9.67
C CYS A 16 -21.60 -3.96 -8.16
N ASP A 17 -21.63 -5.06 -7.41
CA ASP A 17 -21.55 -5.08 -5.96
C ASP A 17 -20.10 -4.83 -5.48
N VAL A 18 -19.94 -4.56 -4.19
CA VAL A 18 -18.63 -4.23 -3.59
C VAL A 18 -17.65 -5.41 -3.63
N ASP A 19 -18.20 -6.63 -3.62
CA ASP A 19 -17.49 -7.91 -3.69
C ASP A 19 -17.12 -8.33 -5.13
N ASP A 20 -17.71 -7.69 -6.15
CA ASP A 20 -17.32 -7.98 -7.53
C ASP A 20 -15.90 -7.49 -7.82
N GLU A 21 -15.21 -8.22 -8.70
CA GLU A 21 -13.88 -7.83 -9.15
C GLU A 21 -13.93 -6.43 -9.79
N PRO A 22 -13.02 -5.53 -9.40
CA PRO A 22 -12.99 -4.20 -9.96
C PRO A 22 -12.65 -4.25 -11.45
N ALA A 23 -13.29 -3.38 -12.23
CA ALA A 23 -13.02 -3.24 -13.65
C ALA A 23 -11.59 -2.76 -13.90
N ASP A 24 -11.08 -1.87 -13.04
CA ASP A 24 -9.69 -1.48 -13.01
C ASP A 24 -9.27 -0.99 -11.61
N VAL A 25 -7.99 -1.08 -11.31
CA VAL A 25 -7.35 -0.48 -10.13
C VAL A 25 -6.10 0.25 -10.60
N GLY A 26 -5.88 1.45 -10.07
CA GLY A 26 -4.69 2.21 -10.38
C GLY A 26 -4.21 3.08 -9.24
N LEU A 27 -3.09 3.76 -9.47
CA LEU A 27 -2.44 4.66 -8.53
C LEU A 27 -2.28 6.06 -9.13
N ILE A 28 -2.59 7.06 -8.33
CA ILE A 28 -2.37 8.47 -8.65
C ILE A 28 -1.25 9.00 -7.77
N LEU A 29 -0.25 9.64 -8.37
CA LEU A 29 0.84 10.36 -7.72
C LEU A 29 0.74 11.84 -8.05
N GLU A 30 0.61 12.69 -7.03
CA GLU A 30 0.50 14.15 -7.18
C GLU A 30 -0.58 14.61 -8.18
N GLY A 31 -1.67 13.85 -8.31
CA GLY A 31 -2.77 14.16 -9.23
C GLY A 31 -2.59 13.63 -10.66
N VAL A 32 -1.51 12.91 -10.94
CA VAL A 32 -1.27 12.22 -12.22
C VAL A 32 -1.45 10.72 -12.05
N ILE A 33 -2.14 10.07 -12.98
CA ILE A 33 -2.23 8.60 -13.03
C ILE A 33 -0.82 8.06 -13.30
N ALA A 34 -0.27 7.37 -12.31
CA ALA A 34 1.07 6.81 -12.37
C ALA A 34 1.05 5.35 -12.82
N LEU A 35 0.01 4.61 -12.43
CA LEU A 35 -0.22 3.22 -12.79
C LEU A 35 -1.72 2.97 -13.00
N GLU A 36 -2.04 2.16 -13.99
CA GLU A 36 -3.37 1.70 -14.39
C GLU A 36 -3.31 0.20 -14.70
N ASP A 37 -4.45 -0.46 -14.91
CA ASP A 37 -4.54 -1.88 -15.23
C ASP A 37 -3.90 -2.81 -14.19
N LEU A 38 -4.04 -2.47 -12.90
CA LEU A 38 -3.44 -3.29 -11.82
C LEU A 38 -4.27 -4.53 -11.48
N GLY A 39 -5.50 -4.61 -12.00
CA GLY A 39 -6.44 -5.72 -11.89
C GLY A 39 -7.07 -5.86 -10.51
N ASN A 40 -6.29 -5.76 -9.42
CA ASN A 40 -6.81 -5.85 -8.07
C ASN A 40 -6.15 -4.86 -7.09
N VAL A 41 -6.80 -4.65 -5.95
CA VAL A 41 -6.35 -3.72 -4.91
C VAL A 41 -5.03 -4.18 -4.28
N ALA A 42 -4.80 -5.48 -4.16
CA ALA A 42 -3.56 -6.01 -3.59
C ALA A 42 -2.33 -5.62 -4.42
N ASN A 43 -2.42 -5.73 -5.74
CA ASN A 43 -1.40 -5.29 -6.70
C ASN A 43 -1.20 -3.78 -6.61
N GLY A 44 -2.29 -3.00 -6.52
CA GLY A 44 -2.24 -1.56 -6.27
C GLY A 44 -1.44 -1.20 -5.02
N VAL A 45 -1.72 -1.87 -3.90
CA VAL A 45 -1.00 -1.66 -2.63
C VAL A 45 0.45 -2.12 -2.72
N ALA A 46 0.74 -3.24 -3.38
CA ALA A 46 2.11 -3.72 -3.56
C ALA A 46 2.96 -2.72 -4.37
N LEU A 47 2.42 -2.23 -5.48
CA LEU A 47 3.09 -1.25 -6.34
C LEU A 47 3.21 0.11 -5.67
N LEU A 48 2.25 0.52 -4.84
CA LEU A 48 2.37 1.71 -4.01
C LEU A 48 3.60 1.64 -3.10
N ILE A 49 3.79 0.52 -2.40
CA ILE A 49 4.96 0.31 -1.53
C ILE A 49 6.25 0.37 -2.36
N GLY A 50 6.26 -0.31 -3.51
CA GLY A 50 7.39 -0.32 -4.44
C GLY A 50 7.74 1.07 -4.97
N LEU A 51 6.75 1.87 -5.35
CA LEU A 51 6.91 3.25 -5.82
C LEU A 51 7.48 4.16 -4.73
N ILE A 52 6.93 4.09 -3.51
CA ILE A 52 7.46 4.87 -2.39
C ILE A 52 8.92 4.52 -2.12
N TYR A 53 9.28 3.24 -2.22
CA TYR A 53 10.65 2.78 -2.07
C TYR A 53 11.56 3.23 -3.22
N ALA A 54 11.15 2.99 -4.48
CA ALA A 54 11.94 3.28 -5.68
C ALA A 54 12.21 4.78 -5.85
N LEU A 55 11.24 5.62 -5.48
CA LEU A 55 11.35 7.08 -5.53
C LEU A 55 11.91 7.69 -4.24
N ASN A 56 12.30 6.86 -3.26
CA ASN A 56 12.79 7.27 -1.94
C ASN A 56 11.90 8.31 -1.26
N LEU A 57 10.59 8.12 -1.38
CA LEU A 57 9.57 9.03 -0.88
C LEU A 57 9.36 8.81 0.62
N SER A 58 8.99 9.90 1.31
CA SER A 58 8.61 9.80 2.72
C SER A 58 7.28 9.09 2.86
N TYR A 59 7.24 7.98 3.61
CA TYR A 59 6.00 7.27 3.89
C TYR A 59 4.97 8.18 4.57
N PRO A 60 3.67 8.07 4.22
CA PRO A 60 2.61 8.79 4.89
C PRO A 60 2.65 8.50 6.40
N LYS A 61 2.77 9.54 7.23
CA LYS A 61 2.91 9.39 8.69
C LYS A 61 1.76 8.60 9.33
N LYS A 62 0.55 8.69 8.74
CA LYS A 62 -0.65 7.97 9.17
C LYS A 62 -0.54 6.44 8.99
N LEU A 63 0.20 5.98 7.99
CA LEU A 63 0.37 4.55 7.66
C LEU A 63 1.74 3.99 8.06
N ARG A 64 2.54 4.77 8.81
CA ARG A 64 3.91 4.40 9.20
C ARG A 64 4.02 2.98 9.77
N TYR A 65 3.06 2.53 10.58
CA TYR A 65 3.09 1.20 11.18
C TYR A 65 2.79 0.07 10.19
N THR A 66 1.89 0.30 9.24
CA THR A 66 1.57 -0.67 8.17
C THR A 66 2.78 -0.84 7.25
N PHE A 67 3.42 0.26 6.86
CA PHE A 67 4.64 0.21 6.05
C PHE A 67 5.82 -0.40 6.81
N GLU A 68 5.97 -0.11 8.10
CA GLU A 68 6.99 -0.75 8.94
C GLU A 68 6.80 -2.28 8.97
N LEU A 69 5.56 -2.75 9.07
CA LEU A 69 5.25 -4.17 9.00
C LEU A 69 5.60 -4.74 7.63
N LEU A 70 5.17 -4.10 6.54
CA LEU A 70 5.47 -4.56 5.18
C LEU A 70 6.99 -4.58 4.92
N GLN A 71 7.71 -3.52 5.24
CA GLN A 71 9.15 -3.45 5.02
C GLN A 71 9.95 -4.44 5.88
N LYS A 72 9.59 -4.61 7.15
CA LYS A 72 10.36 -5.48 8.06
C LYS A 72 9.92 -6.94 8.03
N VAL A 73 8.64 -7.21 7.75
CA VAL A 73 8.07 -8.58 7.74
C VAL A 73 8.02 -9.14 6.32
N PHE A 74 7.66 -8.35 5.31
CA PHE A 74 7.57 -8.83 3.92
C PHE A 74 8.85 -8.59 3.10
N LEU A 75 9.55 -7.46 3.29
CA LEU A 75 10.80 -7.17 2.57
C LEU A 75 12.08 -7.54 3.35
N GLU A 76 11.97 -8.02 4.59
CA GLU A 76 13.10 -8.40 5.47
C GLU A 76 14.23 -7.34 5.59
N LEU A 77 13.92 -6.06 5.37
CA LEU A 77 14.93 -5.00 5.23
C LEU A 77 15.66 -4.64 6.54
N ASP A 78 15.09 -4.94 7.70
CA ASP A 78 15.71 -4.63 9.00
C ASP A 78 15.17 -5.53 10.13
N GLY A 79 15.85 -6.65 10.35
CA GLY A 79 15.45 -7.69 11.32
C GLY A 79 15.67 -7.33 12.79
N HIS A 80 16.28 -6.18 13.12
CA HIS A 80 16.86 -6.00 14.46
C HIS A 80 15.98 -5.23 15.47
N LYS A 81 14.87 -4.59 15.06
CA LYS A 81 13.95 -3.91 15.99
C LYS A 81 12.55 -3.70 15.40
N LEU A 82 11.62 -4.62 15.65
CA LEU A 82 10.19 -4.38 15.38
C LEU A 82 9.58 -3.53 16.50
N SER A 83 8.76 -2.54 16.15
CA SER A 83 7.93 -1.85 17.15
C SER A 83 6.98 -2.84 17.83
N THR A 84 6.71 -2.64 19.13
CA THR A 84 5.82 -3.49 19.94
C THR A 84 4.44 -3.67 19.31
N LYS A 85 3.94 -2.65 18.59
CA LYS A 85 2.68 -2.72 17.85
C LYS A 85 2.74 -3.67 16.65
N VAL A 86 3.86 -3.72 15.93
CA VAL A 86 4.08 -4.60 14.77
C VAL A 86 4.27 -6.03 15.24
N GLN A 87 4.95 -6.25 16.37
CA GLN A 87 5.03 -7.57 16.99
C GLN A 87 3.65 -8.10 17.41
N ALA A 88 2.84 -7.26 18.06
CA ALA A 88 1.46 -7.62 18.42
C ALA A 88 0.61 -7.94 17.18
N LEU A 89 0.77 -7.19 16.08
CA LEU A 89 0.07 -7.48 14.83
C LEU A 89 0.54 -8.80 14.21
N LYS A 90 1.86 -9.06 14.18
CA LYS A 90 2.43 -10.32 13.67
C LYS A 90 1.88 -11.52 14.45
N THR A 91 1.86 -11.47 15.78
CA THR A 91 1.28 -12.55 16.59
C THR A 91 -0.19 -12.79 16.23
N LYS A 92 -0.99 -11.74 16.02
CA LYS A 92 -2.40 -11.90 15.65
C LYS A 92 -2.67 -12.38 14.21
N LEU A 93 -1.68 -12.27 13.32
CA LEU A 93 -1.83 -12.65 11.91
C LEU A 93 -1.38 -14.11 11.67
N PHE A 94 -0.50 -14.62 12.53
CA PHE A 94 0.06 -15.97 12.48
C PHE A 94 -0.42 -16.88 13.64
N THR A 95 -1.40 -16.46 14.43
CA THR A 95 -2.11 -17.26 15.45
C THR A 95 -3.61 -17.14 15.19
#